data_AF-A0A2V6ZQI9-F1
#
_entry.id   AF-A0A2V6ZQI9-F1
#
_cell.length_a   1.000
_cell.length_b   1.000
_cell.length_c   1.000
_cell.angle_alpha   90.00
_cell.angle_beta   90.00
_cell.angle_gamma   90.00
#
_symmetry.space_group_name_H-M   'P 1'
#
loop_
_entity.id
_entity.type
_entity.pdbx_description
1 polymer ?
#
loop_
_entity_poly.entity_id
_entity_poly.type
_entity_poly.pdbx_seq_one_letter_code
_entity_poly.pdbx_strand_id
1 'polypeptide(L)'
;MKELVFALEFRGSAAPVAGSDKKLQARTSASSQTIRSVLKPDGIQGSIETSTGGGSASFESEVEIVGEGAFVESGSIRYGDAGRVSFRTVGRGTLGASPQAGLQRGAVLWEITGGEGALAGAQGLITSNFTVGPQGEVVDNHFARLFVP
;
A
#
# COMPACT_ATOMS: atom_id res chain seq x y z
N MET A 1 -12.54 8.94 19.57
CA MET A 1 -12.21 8.62 18.16
C MET A 1 -11.49 9.80 17.54
N LYS A 2 -10.19 9.66 17.31
CA LYS A 2 -9.32 10.60 16.59
C LYS A 2 -9.18 10.12 15.14
N GLU A 3 -9.39 11.04 14.19
CA GLU A 3 -9.15 10.77 12.76
C GLU A 3 -7.67 10.95 12.41
N LEU A 4 -7.13 10.02 11.62
CA LEU A 4 -5.80 10.07 11.03
C LEU A 4 -5.94 9.98 9.51
N VAL A 5 -5.45 10.99 8.80
CA VAL A 5 -5.40 11.01 7.33
C VAL A 5 -3.96 11.23 6.91
N PHE A 6 -3.39 10.30 6.14
CA PHE A 6 -1.99 10.37 5.72
C PHE A 6 -1.73 9.54 4.46
N ALA A 7 -0.60 9.84 3.81
CA ALA A 7 -0.16 9.18 2.59
C ALA A 7 1.27 8.68 2.76
N LEU A 8 1.59 7.52 2.16
CA LEU A 8 2.94 6.96 2.12
C LEU A 8 3.15 6.27 0.76
N GLU A 9 4.34 6.46 0.17
CA GLU A 9 4.84 5.57 -0.87
C GLU A 9 5.66 4.46 -0.25
N PHE A 10 5.25 3.22 -0.54
CA PHE A 10 5.96 2.00 -0.22
C PHE A 10 6.72 1.50 -1.46
N ARG A 11 7.92 0.96 -1.23
CA ARG A 11 8.76 0.36 -2.27
C ARG A 11 9.26 -1.00 -1.83
N GLY A 12 9.36 -1.94 -2.77
CA GLY A 12 9.84 -3.29 -2.48
C GLY A 12 9.55 -4.24 -3.62
N SER A 13 9.06 -5.44 -3.30
CA SER A 13 8.77 -6.45 -4.32
C SER A 13 7.58 -7.34 -3.98
N ALA A 14 7.03 -7.98 -5.01
CA ALA A 14 6.09 -9.08 -4.92
C ALA A 14 6.66 -10.30 -5.65
N ALA A 15 6.66 -11.44 -4.98
CA ALA A 15 7.23 -12.69 -5.50
C ALA A 15 6.26 -13.86 -5.35
N PRO A 16 6.27 -14.85 -6.26
CA PRO A 16 5.47 -16.06 -6.11
C PRO A 16 5.77 -16.82 -4.82
N VAL A 17 4.72 -17.38 -4.20
CA VAL A 17 4.86 -18.29 -3.07
C VAL A 17 5.20 -19.69 -3.59
N ALA A 18 6.25 -20.30 -3.05
CA ALA A 18 6.68 -21.64 -3.46
C ALA A 18 5.54 -22.66 -3.32
N GLY A 19 5.28 -23.40 -4.40
CA GLY A 19 4.22 -24.42 -4.44
C GLY A 19 2.81 -23.88 -4.71
N SER A 20 2.67 -22.60 -5.09
CA SER A 20 1.39 -22.01 -5.49
C SER A 20 1.48 -21.26 -6.82
N ASP A 21 0.55 -21.54 -7.73
CA ASP A 21 0.44 -20.84 -9.01
C ASP A 21 -0.42 -19.56 -8.92
N LYS A 22 -1.05 -19.32 -7.77
CA LYS A 22 -2.03 -18.23 -7.59
C LYS A 22 -1.68 -17.27 -6.46
N LYS A 23 -0.60 -17.52 -5.72
CA LYS A 23 -0.23 -16.72 -4.56
C LYS A 23 1.06 -15.97 -4.78
N LEU A 24 1.06 -14.69 -4.44
CA LEU A 24 2.24 -13.84 -4.35
C LEU A 24 2.39 -13.38 -2.90
N GLN A 25 3.63 -13.19 -2.46
CA GLN A 25 3.95 -12.49 -1.24
C GLN A 25 4.50 -11.12 -1.59
N ALA A 26 3.83 -10.06 -1.16
CA ALA A 26 4.33 -8.71 -1.27
C ALA A 26 5.04 -8.30 0.03
N ARG A 27 6.20 -7.65 -0.12
CA ARG A 27 6.97 -7.04 0.97
C ARG A 27 7.48 -5.69 0.49
N THR A 28 6.99 -4.63 1.11
CA THR A 28 7.39 -3.26 0.78
C THR A 28 7.63 -2.45 2.05
N SER A 29 8.38 -1.36 1.95
CA SER A 29 8.64 -0.47 3.06
C SER A 29 8.57 0.98 2.63
N ALA A 30 8.27 1.85 3.59
CA ALA A 30 8.20 3.29 3.41
C ALA A 30 9.05 3.96 4.49
N SER A 31 9.87 4.92 4.12
CA SER A 31 10.46 5.83 5.09
C SER A 31 9.50 6.99 5.38
N SER A 32 9.73 7.69 6.50
CA SER A 32 9.09 8.98 6.75
C SER A 32 9.30 9.90 5.55
N GLN A 33 8.23 10.55 5.09
CA GLN A 33 8.22 11.26 3.82
C GLN A 33 7.21 12.40 3.83
N THR A 34 7.45 13.38 2.96
CA THR A 34 6.46 14.41 2.61
C THR A 34 6.01 14.16 1.18
N ILE A 35 4.70 13.98 0.99
CA ILE A 35 4.08 13.91 -0.34
C ILE A 35 3.42 15.25 -0.61
N ARG A 36 3.83 15.92 -1.68
CA ARG A 36 3.34 17.25 -2.06
C ARG A 36 2.62 17.19 -3.39
N SER A 37 1.46 17.85 -3.45
CA SER A 37 0.74 18.12 -4.69
C SER A 37 0.52 19.62 -4.83
N VAL A 38 0.90 20.18 -5.99
CA VAL A 38 0.71 21.61 -6.30
C VAL A 38 -0.04 21.72 -7.61
N LEU A 39 -1.22 22.35 -7.56
CA LEU A 39 -2.01 22.67 -8.73
C LEU A 39 -1.53 24.00 -9.31
N LYS A 40 -1.04 23.97 -10.54
CA LYS A 40 -0.60 25.15 -11.29
C LYS A 40 -1.47 25.33 -12.55
N PRO A 41 -1.55 26.54 -13.12
CA PRO A 41 -2.31 26.77 -14.35
C PRO A 41 -1.87 25.89 -15.53
N ASP A 42 -0.60 25.45 -15.56
CA ASP A 42 0.02 24.65 -16.62
C ASP A 42 0.10 23.14 -16.30
N GLY A 43 -0.36 22.71 -15.11
CA GLY A 43 -0.39 21.30 -14.76
C GLY A 43 -0.36 21.00 -13.26
N ILE A 44 -0.15 19.72 -12.94
CA ILE A 44 -0.05 19.22 -11.57
C ILE A 44 1.40 18.83 -11.31
N GLN A 45 1.98 19.33 -10.22
CA GLN A 45 3.29 18.91 -9.76
C GLN A 45 3.16 18.03 -8.52
N GLY A 46 3.74 16.84 -8.59
CA GLY A 46 3.87 15.91 -7.47
C GLY A 46 5.33 15.76 -7.05
N SER A 47 5.61 15.74 -5.75
CA SER A 47 6.92 15.34 -5.23
C SER A 47 6.78 14.45 -4.00
N ILE A 48 7.77 13.58 -3.82
CA ILE A 48 7.94 12.74 -2.64
C ILE A 48 9.34 12.99 -2.12
N GLU A 49 9.43 13.49 -0.90
CA GLU A 49 10.70 13.84 -0.25
C GLU A 49 10.86 12.99 1.00
N THR A 50 11.84 12.10 1.00
CA THR A 50 12.19 11.30 2.17
C THR A 50 12.76 12.19 3.26
N SER A 51 12.20 12.11 4.46
CA SER A 51 12.64 12.86 5.63
C SER A 51 13.77 12.12 6.34
N THR A 52 14.86 12.82 6.65
CA THR A 52 15.97 12.28 7.44
C THR A 52 15.59 12.24 8.93
N GLY A 53 15.90 11.15 9.62
CA GLY A 53 15.67 11.00 11.07
C GLY A 53 14.25 10.63 11.51
N GLY A 54 13.34 10.33 10.57
CA GLY A 54 12.01 9.81 10.87
C GLY A 54 11.97 8.27 10.99
N GLY A 55 10.83 7.74 11.44
CA GLY A 55 10.57 6.29 11.48
C GLY A 55 10.33 5.68 10.08
N SER A 56 10.16 4.36 10.03
CA SER A 56 9.79 3.62 8.82
C SER A 56 8.51 2.80 9.04
N ALA A 57 7.88 2.43 7.93
CA ALA A 57 6.77 1.48 7.89
C ALA A 57 7.13 0.26 7.04
N SER A 58 6.61 -0.90 7.42
CA SER A 58 6.75 -2.15 6.67
C SER A 58 5.38 -2.72 6.35
N PHE A 59 5.18 -3.12 5.10
CA PHE A 59 3.97 -3.74 4.59
C PHE A 59 4.30 -5.17 4.17
N GLU A 60 3.45 -6.11 4.60
CA GLU A 60 3.50 -7.50 4.16
C GLU A 60 2.08 -8.00 3.87
N SER A 61 1.89 -8.60 2.70
CA SER A 61 0.61 -9.22 2.32
C SER A 61 0.76 -10.52 1.54
N GLU A 62 -0.19 -11.42 1.74
CA GLU A 62 -0.43 -12.53 0.84
C GLU A 62 -1.50 -12.11 -0.17
N VAL A 63 -1.14 -12.17 -1.46
CA VAL A 63 -1.99 -11.83 -2.59
C VAL A 63 -2.45 -13.11 -3.26
N GLU A 64 -3.74 -13.25 -3.51
CA GLU A 64 -4.35 -14.37 -4.23
C GLU A 64 -4.98 -13.88 -5.54
N ILE A 65 -4.55 -14.46 -6.66
CA ILE A 65 -5.13 -14.20 -7.97
C ILE A 65 -6.48 -14.92 -8.09
N VAL A 66 -7.56 -14.16 -8.23
CA VAL A 66 -8.94 -14.67 -8.29
C VAL A 66 -9.56 -14.62 -9.68
N GLY A 67 -8.83 -14.10 -10.66
CA GLY A 67 -9.24 -14.04 -12.05
C GLY A 67 -8.25 -13.23 -12.88
N GLU A 68 -8.50 -13.14 -14.18
CA GLU A 68 -7.70 -12.31 -15.07
C GLU A 68 -7.73 -10.85 -14.60
N GLY A 69 -6.55 -10.31 -14.28
CA GLY A 69 -6.39 -8.94 -13.79
C GLY A 69 -7.06 -8.64 -12.45
N ALA A 70 -7.46 -9.66 -11.68
CA ALA A 70 -8.16 -9.50 -10.41
C ALA A 70 -7.51 -10.31 -9.29
N PHE A 71 -7.40 -9.70 -8.13
CA PHE A 71 -6.82 -10.33 -6.95
C PHE A 71 -7.54 -9.90 -5.67
N VAL A 72 -7.33 -10.67 -4.60
CA VAL A 72 -7.63 -10.27 -3.22
C VAL A 72 -6.35 -10.42 -2.41
N GLU A 73 -6.25 -9.68 -1.31
CA GLU A 73 -5.12 -9.81 -0.40
C GLU A 73 -5.51 -9.51 1.04
N SER A 74 -4.69 -10.03 1.94
CA SER A 74 -4.74 -9.68 3.35
C SER A 74 -3.33 -9.62 3.90
N GLY A 75 -3.14 -8.82 4.94
CA GLY A 75 -1.80 -8.54 5.41
C GLY A 75 -1.77 -7.64 6.62
N SER A 76 -0.59 -7.07 6.85
CA SER A 76 -0.38 -6.10 7.92
C SER A 76 0.57 -4.99 7.51
N ILE A 77 0.39 -3.83 8.14
CA ILE A 77 1.29 -2.68 8.03
C ILE A 77 1.78 -2.33 9.42
N ARG A 78 3.09 -2.35 9.63
CA ARG A 78 3.71 -1.85 10.85
C ARG A 78 4.19 -0.42 10.62
N TYR A 79 3.82 0.52 11.48
CA TYR A 79 4.26 1.91 11.44
C TYR A 79 5.32 2.15 12.53
N GLY A 80 6.50 1.55 12.36
CA GLY A 80 7.60 1.64 13.32
C GLY A 80 7.19 1.18 14.72
N ASP A 81 7.44 2.04 15.71
CA ASP A 81 7.07 1.82 17.12
C ASP A 81 5.63 2.24 17.45
N ALA A 82 4.94 2.94 16.55
CA ALA A 82 3.55 3.35 16.78
C ALA A 82 2.61 2.14 16.83
N GLY A 83 2.96 1.04 16.17
CA GLY A 83 2.21 -0.20 16.20
C GLY A 83 1.93 -0.75 14.81
N ARG A 84 0.85 -1.52 14.70
CA ARG A 84 0.51 -2.29 13.50
C ARG A 84 -0.99 -2.19 13.23
N VAL A 85 -1.37 -2.30 11.97
CA VAL A 85 -2.73 -2.60 11.53
C VAL A 85 -2.76 -3.88 10.71
N SER A 86 -3.84 -4.64 10.83
CA SER A 86 -4.19 -5.75 9.94
C SER A 86 -5.29 -5.30 8.99
N PHE A 87 -5.29 -5.84 7.78
CA PHE A 87 -6.25 -5.46 6.76
C PHE A 87 -6.65 -6.62 5.86
N ARG A 88 -7.75 -6.44 5.12
CA ARG A 88 -8.14 -7.30 3.99
C ARG A 88 -8.76 -6.47 2.88
N THR A 89 -8.73 -7.01 1.66
CA THR A 89 -9.38 -6.38 0.50
C THR A 89 -10.88 -6.19 0.68
N VAL A 90 -11.35 -5.00 0.32
CA VAL A 90 -12.76 -4.72 0.08
C VAL A 90 -13.05 -5.00 -1.39
N GLY A 91 -13.89 -6.02 -1.66
CA GLY A 91 -14.18 -6.45 -3.02
C GLY A 91 -12.99 -7.16 -3.67
N ARG A 92 -12.36 -6.53 -4.65
CA ARG A 92 -11.19 -7.06 -5.38
C ARG A 92 -10.26 -5.94 -5.82
N GLY A 93 -8.97 -6.21 -5.83
CA GLY A 93 -7.97 -5.41 -6.51
C GLY A 93 -8.01 -5.61 -8.02
N THR A 94 -7.46 -4.64 -8.75
CA THR A 94 -7.28 -4.72 -10.20
C THR A 94 -5.81 -4.60 -10.56
N LEU A 95 -5.37 -5.37 -11.55
CA LEU A 95 -4.03 -5.35 -12.10
C LEU A 95 -4.11 -5.46 -13.62
N GLY A 96 -3.35 -4.63 -14.34
CA GLY A 96 -3.33 -4.67 -15.80
C GLY A 96 -2.16 -3.92 -16.39
N ALA A 97 -2.13 -3.82 -17.71
CA ALA A 97 -1.07 -3.11 -18.44
C ALA A 97 -1.02 -1.61 -18.07
N SER A 98 0.19 -1.09 -17.93
CA SER A 98 0.46 0.34 -17.81
C SER A 98 0.66 0.97 -19.19
N PRO A 99 0.36 2.27 -19.38
CA PRO A 99 0.82 3.03 -20.55
C PRO A 99 2.34 3.08 -20.70
N GLN A 100 3.09 2.85 -19.61
CA GLN A 100 4.54 2.71 -19.65
C GLN A 100 4.91 1.25 -19.95
N ALA A 101 5.64 1.04 -21.06
CA ALA A 101 6.05 -0.29 -21.50
C ALA A 101 6.82 -1.04 -20.41
N GLY A 102 6.49 -2.32 -20.22
CA GLY A 102 7.11 -3.20 -19.23
C GLY A 102 6.59 -3.04 -17.80
N LEU A 103 5.71 -2.07 -17.53
CA LEU A 103 5.05 -1.94 -16.23
C LEU A 103 3.61 -2.47 -16.26
N GLN A 104 3.21 -3.09 -15.17
CA GLN A 104 1.81 -3.24 -14.81
C GLN A 104 1.40 -2.13 -13.85
N ARG A 105 0.11 -1.80 -13.81
CA ARG A 105 -0.48 -0.89 -12.83
C ARG A 105 -1.71 -1.51 -12.21
N GLY A 106 -1.98 -1.15 -10.97
CA GLY A 106 -3.13 -1.67 -10.25
C GLY A 106 -3.64 -0.72 -9.17
N ALA A 107 -4.77 -1.11 -8.61
CA ALA A 107 -5.37 -0.42 -7.47
C ALA A 107 -6.19 -1.40 -6.64
N VAL A 108 -6.25 -1.16 -5.33
CA VAL A 108 -7.01 -1.97 -4.37
C VAL A 108 -7.44 -1.11 -3.18
N LEU A 109 -8.59 -1.47 -2.60
CA LEU A 109 -9.11 -0.89 -1.36
C LEU A 109 -8.99 -1.93 -0.26
N TRP A 110 -8.48 -1.52 0.90
CA TRP A 110 -8.41 -2.36 2.09
C TRP A 110 -9.24 -1.77 3.22
N GLU A 111 -9.87 -2.64 4.00
CA GLU A 111 -10.46 -2.30 5.30
C GLU A 111 -9.56 -2.76 6.44
N ILE A 112 -9.46 -1.93 7.47
CA ILE A 112 -8.73 -2.28 8.69
C ILE A 112 -9.56 -3.26 9.50
N THR A 113 -8.96 -4.40 9.82
CA THR A 113 -9.59 -5.50 10.58
C THR A 113 -9.08 -5.60 12.01
N GLY A 114 -8.01 -4.89 12.34
CA GLY A 114 -7.46 -4.83 13.69
C GLY A 114 -6.28 -3.88 13.77
N GLY A 115 -5.89 -3.54 15.00
CA GLY A 115 -4.70 -2.74 15.25
C GLY A 115 -4.10 -2.99 16.62
N GLU A 116 -2.83 -2.62 16.76
CA GLU A 116 -1.98 -2.86 17.92
C GLU A 116 -1.21 -1.59 18.30
N GLY A 117 -0.76 -1.50 19.55
CA GLY A 117 0.00 -0.33 20.04
C GLY A 117 -0.85 0.94 20.06
N ALA A 118 -0.31 2.05 19.56
CA ALA A 118 -1.05 3.31 19.43
C ALA A 118 -2.18 3.25 18.38
N LEU A 119 -2.29 2.13 17.65
CA LEU A 119 -3.34 1.86 16.67
C LEU A 119 -4.33 0.81 17.18
N ALA A 120 -4.29 0.45 18.47
CA ALA A 120 -5.24 -0.49 19.07
C ALA A 120 -6.69 -0.02 18.85
N GLY A 121 -7.54 -0.90 18.32
CA GLY A 121 -8.93 -0.58 17.99
C GLY A 121 -9.13 0.29 16.75
N ALA A 122 -8.09 0.48 15.92
CA ALA A 122 -8.19 1.23 14.68
C ALA A 122 -9.25 0.63 13.73
N GLN A 123 -10.02 1.52 13.11
CA GLN A 123 -10.96 1.21 12.03
C GLN A 123 -10.68 2.15 10.85
N GLY A 124 -11.11 1.81 9.65
CA GLY A 124 -11.00 2.70 8.49
C GLY A 124 -10.61 1.98 7.22
N LEU A 125 -10.17 2.77 6.25
CA LEU A 125 -9.86 2.33 4.90
C LEU A 125 -8.49 2.83 4.44
N ILE A 126 -7.85 2.04 3.59
CA ILE A 126 -6.64 2.42 2.87
C ILE A 126 -6.85 2.13 1.38
N THR A 127 -6.65 3.14 0.54
CA THR A 127 -6.55 2.94 -0.92
C THR A 127 -5.10 2.78 -1.31
N SER A 128 -4.81 1.80 -2.16
CA SER A 128 -3.51 1.58 -2.79
C SER A 128 -3.62 1.80 -4.30
N ASN A 129 -2.65 2.50 -4.86
CA ASN A 129 -2.45 2.68 -6.30
C ASN A 129 -0.97 2.42 -6.61
N PHE A 130 -0.69 1.46 -7.46
CA PHE A 130 0.66 0.90 -7.55
C PHE A 130 1.06 0.51 -8.96
N THR A 131 2.36 0.33 -9.13
CA THR A 131 2.97 -0.27 -10.32
C THR A 131 3.79 -1.49 -9.96
N VAL A 132 3.85 -2.46 -10.87
CA VAL A 132 4.70 -3.65 -10.76
C VAL A 132 5.64 -3.72 -11.96
N GLY A 133 6.93 -3.83 -11.68
CA GLY A 133 8.00 -3.98 -12.67
C GLY A 133 8.16 -5.42 -13.18
N PRO A 134 8.97 -5.60 -14.24
CA PRO A 134 9.13 -6.92 -14.87
C PRO A 134 9.85 -7.94 -13.99
N GLN A 135 10.56 -7.50 -12.94
CA GLN A 135 11.19 -8.39 -11.95
C GLN A 135 10.39 -8.43 -10.62
N GLY A 136 9.15 -7.91 -10.63
CA GLY A 136 8.27 -7.88 -9.46
C GLY A 136 8.53 -6.70 -8.53
N GLU A 137 9.25 -5.67 -8.98
CA GLU A 137 9.45 -4.45 -8.20
C GLU A 137 8.12 -3.73 -8.00
N VAL A 138 7.83 -3.33 -6.77
CA VAL A 138 6.58 -2.65 -6.41
C VAL A 138 6.89 -1.23 -5.99
N VAL A 139 6.14 -0.28 -6.56
CA VAL A 139 5.97 1.07 -6.03
C VAL A 139 4.49 1.25 -5.77
N ASP A 140 4.12 1.52 -4.53
CA ASP A 140 2.73 1.49 -4.07
C ASP A 140 2.42 2.73 -3.22
N ASN A 141 1.51 3.56 -3.71
CA ASN A 141 1.09 4.78 -3.05
C ASN A 141 -0.19 4.52 -2.26
N HIS A 142 -0.10 4.62 -0.93
CA HIS A 142 -1.22 4.46 -0.01
C HIS A 142 -1.80 5.83 0.36
N PHE A 143 -3.12 5.90 0.46
CA PHE A 143 -3.83 6.98 1.15
C PHE A 143 -4.76 6.38 2.19
N ALA A 144 -4.47 6.67 3.46
CA ALA A 144 -5.15 6.09 4.60
C ALA A 144 -6.08 7.10 5.26
N ARG A 145 -7.26 6.63 5.67
CA ARG A 145 -8.20 7.34 6.53
C ARG A 145 -8.62 6.41 7.66
N LEU A 146 -7.98 6.57 8.81
CA LEU A 146 -8.14 5.73 9.98
C LEU A 146 -8.81 6.49 11.13
N PHE A 147 -9.51 5.76 11.98
CA PHE A 147 -10.11 6.23 13.22
C PHE A 147 -9.57 5.39 14.36
N VAL A 148 -8.87 6.02 15.30
CA VAL A 148 -8.35 5.38 16.51
C VAL A 148 -9.15 5.85 17.72
N PRO A 149 -9.38 5.01 18.75
CA PRO A 149 -10.13 5.37 19.96
C PRO A 149 -9.72 6.71 20.59
#